data_AF-A0A925KB96-F1
#
_entry.id   AF-A0A925KB96-F1
#
_cell.length_a   1.000
_cell.length_b   1.000
_cell.length_c   1.000
_cell.angle_alpha   90.00
_cell.angle_beta   90.00
_cell.angle_gamma   90.00
#
_symmetry.space_group_name_H-M   'P 1'
#
loop_
_entity.id
_entity.type
_entity.pdbx_description
1 polymer ?
#
loop_
_entity_poly.entity_id
_entity_poly.type
_entity_poly.pdbx_seq_one_letter_code
_entity_poly.pdbx_strand_id
1 'polypeptide(L)'
;MHPTLKATVAATCISFAAVGFGQGATNASSGTPAGRADPLSSPIFGVTIPSGYRQWEIVAPSQETGALDELRTVLGNPLAIKAYREGALPFPDGTVLAKLAWKRAQSSEFSPAYVPGAATTVQFMVKDSKKYASTGGWGFGRFIDGKPADEAQHQTCFACHAANVKGHDFVFTRLAP
;
A
#
# COMPACT_ATOMS: atom_id res chain seq x y z
N MET A 1 -36.51 -53.17 -24.94
CA MET A 1 -37.02 -54.40 -24.31
C MET A 1 -36.29 -54.59 -22.99
N HIS A 2 -37.06 -54.60 -21.89
CA HIS A 2 -36.75 -55.07 -20.52
C HIS A 2 -35.73 -54.29 -19.65
N PRO A 3 -35.96 -54.24 -18.31
CA PRO A 3 -36.35 -52.98 -17.66
C PRO A 3 -35.54 -52.59 -16.41
N THR A 4 -35.80 -51.37 -15.93
CA THR A 4 -35.46 -50.80 -14.62
C THR A 4 -35.99 -51.60 -13.44
N LEU A 5 -35.14 -51.85 -12.44
CA LEU A 5 -35.53 -52.35 -11.12
C LEU A 5 -35.41 -51.22 -10.08
N LYS A 6 -36.55 -50.79 -9.53
CA LYS A 6 -36.64 -49.97 -8.32
C LYS A 6 -36.73 -50.92 -7.13
N ALA A 7 -35.90 -50.71 -6.11
CA ALA A 7 -36.05 -51.37 -4.80
C ALA A 7 -36.40 -50.32 -3.74
N THR A 8 -37.54 -50.54 -3.09
CA THR A 8 -38.04 -49.82 -1.92
C THR A 8 -37.95 -50.78 -0.73
N VAL A 9 -37.32 -50.36 0.36
CA VAL A 9 -37.40 -50.98 1.69
C VAL A 9 -37.32 -49.83 2.70
N ALA A 10 -38.46 -49.35 3.21
CA ALA A 10 -39.12 -49.74 4.47
C ALA A 10 -38.38 -49.20 5.72
N ALA A 11 -39.08 -48.32 6.42
CA ALA A 11 -38.68 -47.66 7.65
C ALA A 11 -38.81 -48.60 8.86
N THR A 12 -37.88 -48.47 9.81
CA THR A 12 -38.08 -48.94 11.18
C THR A 12 -37.64 -47.84 12.14
N CYS A 13 -38.62 -47.25 12.83
CA CYS A 13 -38.41 -46.40 13.99
C CYS A 13 -37.99 -47.26 15.18
N ILE A 14 -36.89 -46.91 15.85
CA ILE A 14 -36.61 -47.34 17.22
C ILE A 14 -36.25 -46.09 18.02
N SER A 15 -37.17 -45.70 18.90
CA SER A 15 -36.98 -44.68 19.91
C SER A 15 -36.30 -45.30 21.13
N PHE A 16 -35.23 -44.69 21.62
CA PHE A 16 -34.82 -44.82 23.02
C PHE A 16 -34.44 -43.43 23.55
N ALA A 17 -35.19 -43.00 24.56
CA ALA A 17 -34.85 -41.85 25.38
C ALA A 17 -33.86 -42.29 26.47
N ALA A 18 -32.80 -41.51 26.68
CA ALA A 18 -32.08 -41.49 27.94
C ALA A 18 -31.49 -40.09 28.18
N VAL A 19 -31.84 -39.55 29.35
CA VAL A 19 -31.41 -38.27 29.90
C VAL A 19 -30.01 -38.43 30.52
N GLY A 20 -29.13 -37.45 30.35
CA GLY A 20 -27.82 -37.46 31.02
C GLY A 20 -27.03 -36.18 30.90
N PHE A 21 -27.08 -35.37 31.97
CA PHE A 21 -26.09 -34.45 32.54
C PHE A 21 -25.11 -33.67 31.65
N GLY A 22 -25.11 -32.35 31.85
CA GLY A 22 -24.30 -31.39 31.13
C GLY A 22 -22.81 -31.37 31.47
N GLN A 23 -22.06 -30.86 30.52
CA GLN A 23 -20.78 -30.18 30.71
C GLN A 23 -20.82 -28.91 29.87
N GLY A 24 -20.64 -27.77 30.52
CA GLY A 24 -20.57 -26.48 29.85
C GLY A 24 -19.36 -26.45 28.93
N ALA A 25 -19.62 -26.31 27.63
CA ALA A 25 -18.59 -25.94 26.68
C ALA A 25 -18.21 -24.48 26.97
N THR A 26 -17.08 -24.28 27.64
CA THR A 26 -16.40 -22.99 27.62
C THR A 26 -15.96 -22.75 26.19
N ASN A 27 -16.66 -21.85 25.49
CA ASN A 27 -16.16 -21.25 24.26
C ASN A 27 -14.90 -20.48 24.61
N ALA A 28 -13.75 -21.14 24.54
CA ALA A 28 -12.47 -20.49 24.44
C ALA A 28 -12.48 -19.76 23.10
N SER A 29 -12.86 -18.47 23.13
CA SER A 29 -12.57 -17.53 22.07
C SER A 29 -11.06 -17.55 21.86
N SER A 30 -10.61 -18.29 20.85
CA SER A 30 -9.26 -18.21 20.33
C SER A 30 -9.08 -16.79 19.79
N GLY A 31 -8.65 -15.89 20.66
CA GLY A 31 -8.17 -14.58 20.28
C GLY A 31 -7.09 -14.80 19.23
N THR A 32 -7.31 -14.27 18.03
CA THR A 32 -6.26 -14.15 17.04
C THR A 32 -5.14 -13.34 17.70
N PRO A 33 -3.90 -13.85 17.79
CA PRO A 33 -2.80 -13.02 18.27
C PRO A 33 -2.75 -11.80 17.34
N ALA A 34 -2.72 -10.60 17.91
CA ALA A 34 -2.52 -9.37 17.14
C ALA A 34 -1.41 -9.63 16.10
N GLY A 35 -1.80 -9.58 14.82
CA GLY A 35 -1.01 -10.09 13.72
C GLY A 35 0.39 -9.50 13.78
N ARG A 36 1.41 -10.36 13.76
CA ARG A 36 2.80 -9.94 13.61
C ARG A 36 2.87 -9.05 12.37
N ALA A 37 3.27 -7.79 12.56
CA ALA A 37 3.44 -6.84 11.46
C ALA A 37 4.31 -7.50 10.37
N ASP A 38 3.88 -7.40 9.12
CA ASP A 38 4.65 -7.89 7.98
C ASP A 38 6.00 -7.15 7.98
N PRO A 39 7.14 -7.85 8.11
CA PRO A 39 8.47 -7.21 8.17
C PRO A 39 8.82 -6.44 6.88
N LEU A 40 8.07 -6.63 5.80
CA LEU A 40 8.23 -5.91 4.54
C LEU A 40 7.29 -4.69 4.39
N SER A 41 6.45 -4.42 5.39
CA SER A 41 5.57 -3.27 5.41
C SER A 41 6.16 -2.10 6.20
N SER A 42 5.81 -0.87 5.83
CA SER A 42 6.23 0.32 6.56
C SER A 42 5.68 0.30 7.98
N PRO A 43 6.49 0.70 8.98
CA PRO A 43 5.97 0.91 10.32
C PRO A 43 4.86 1.98 10.29
N ILE A 44 3.91 1.87 11.24
CA ILE A 44 2.75 2.76 11.40
C ILE A 44 1.66 2.58 10.32
N PHE A 45 2.04 2.60 9.04
CA PHE A 45 1.10 2.69 7.92
C PHE A 45 0.82 1.36 7.21
N GLY A 46 1.68 0.35 7.42
CA GLY A 46 1.56 -0.96 6.78
C GLY A 46 1.56 -0.88 5.25
N VAL A 47 2.23 0.12 4.68
CA VAL A 47 2.38 0.26 3.22
C VAL A 47 3.47 -0.69 2.78
N THR A 48 3.25 -1.46 1.72
CA THR A 48 4.27 -2.33 1.10
C THR A 48 4.69 -1.76 -0.25
N ILE A 49 5.75 -2.32 -0.84
CA ILE A 49 6.16 -2.01 -2.21
C ILE A 49 5.14 -2.64 -3.18
N PRO A 50 4.30 -1.86 -3.89
CA PRO A 50 3.33 -2.43 -4.82
C PRO A 50 4.04 -3.14 -5.98
N SER A 51 3.55 -4.30 -6.40
CA SER A 51 4.09 -4.97 -7.58
C SER A 51 3.84 -4.13 -8.84
N GLY A 52 4.78 -4.17 -9.78
CA GLY A 52 4.61 -3.48 -11.07
C GLY A 52 4.68 -1.95 -11.04
N TYR A 53 5.02 -1.32 -9.90
CA TYR A 53 5.03 0.15 -9.79
C TYR A 53 6.01 0.83 -10.74
N ARG A 54 7.06 0.14 -11.19
CA ARG A 54 8.05 0.68 -12.14
C ARG A 54 7.51 0.79 -13.57
N GLN A 55 6.37 0.17 -13.85
CA GLN A 55 5.66 0.26 -15.13
C GLN A 55 4.57 1.35 -15.12
N TRP A 56 4.40 2.05 -13.99
CA TRP A 56 3.46 3.16 -13.89
C TRP A 56 3.96 4.40 -14.63
N GLU A 57 3.03 5.28 -14.99
CA GLU A 57 3.33 6.47 -15.77
C GLU A 57 4.05 7.52 -14.92
N ILE A 58 4.98 8.25 -15.54
CA ILE A 58 5.67 9.37 -14.90
C ILE A 58 4.67 10.51 -14.67
N VAL A 59 4.65 11.01 -13.44
CA VAL A 59 3.95 12.24 -13.07
C VAL A 59 4.85 13.44 -13.31
N ALA A 60 6.04 13.46 -12.70
CA ALA A 60 7.04 14.50 -12.94
C ALA A 60 8.41 14.13 -12.36
N PRO A 61 9.50 14.63 -12.95
CA PRO A 61 10.81 14.65 -12.32
C PRO A 61 10.94 15.78 -11.29
N SER A 62 11.89 15.65 -10.38
CA SER A 62 12.36 16.73 -9.51
C SER A 62 13.82 16.51 -9.10
N GLN A 63 14.46 17.58 -8.62
CA GLN A 63 15.79 17.52 -8.03
C GLN A 63 15.71 18.04 -6.60
N GLU A 64 16.25 17.28 -5.65
CA GLU A 64 16.54 17.80 -4.31
C GLU A 64 18.01 18.16 -4.21
N THR A 65 18.29 19.41 -3.83
CA THR A 65 19.65 19.94 -3.67
C THR A 65 20.16 19.77 -2.23
N GLY A 66 21.43 20.10 -2.00
CA GLY A 66 21.99 20.12 -0.65
C GLY A 66 22.41 18.74 -0.16
N ALA A 67 22.09 18.41 1.09
CA ALA A 67 22.63 17.21 1.75
C ALA A 67 22.23 15.89 1.07
N LEU A 68 21.05 15.82 0.47
CA LEU A 68 20.61 14.62 -0.24
C LEU A 68 21.18 14.54 -1.66
N ASP A 69 21.23 15.67 -2.39
CA ASP A 69 21.67 15.77 -3.79
C ASP A 69 21.12 14.63 -4.68
N GLU A 70 19.80 14.60 -4.79
CA GLU A 70 19.06 13.52 -5.44
C GLU A 70 18.33 13.98 -6.69
N LEU A 71 18.39 13.16 -7.74
CA LEU A 71 17.40 13.17 -8.81
C LEU A 71 16.24 12.27 -8.42
N ARG A 72 15.02 12.73 -8.71
CA ARG A 72 13.80 12.05 -8.32
C ARG A 72 12.80 12.02 -9.45
N THR A 73 11.97 10.99 -9.43
CA THR A 73 10.82 10.89 -10.34
C THR A 73 9.65 10.32 -9.56
N VAL A 74 8.50 10.97 -9.69
CA VAL A 74 7.25 10.41 -9.16
C VAL A 74 6.52 9.71 -10.28
N LEU A 75 6.10 8.48 -10.02
CA LEU A 75 5.22 7.67 -10.84
C LEU A 75 3.83 7.64 -10.21
N GLY A 76 2.79 7.53 -11.04
CA GLY A 76 1.40 7.42 -10.59
C GLY A 76 0.74 6.18 -11.16
N ASN A 77 0.03 5.43 -10.32
CA ASN A 77 -0.83 4.36 -10.82
C ASN A 77 -1.92 4.93 -11.76
N PRO A 78 -2.61 4.10 -12.56
CA PRO A 78 -3.59 4.60 -13.54
C PRO A 78 -4.65 5.53 -12.94
N LEU A 79 -5.06 5.27 -11.69
CA LEU A 79 -6.00 6.10 -10.96
C LEU A 79 -5.41 7.48 -10.61
N ALA A 80 -4.17 7.54 -10.13
CA ALA A 80 -3.46 8.80 -9.88
C ALA A 80 -3.36 9.65 -11.15
N ILE A 81 -2.99 9.04 -12.27
CA ILE A 81 -2.81 9.74 -13.55
C ILE A 81 -4.14 10.30 -14.06
N LYS A 82 -5.21 9.50 -13.99
CA LYS A 82 -6.55 9.98 -14.31
C LYS A 82 -6.94 11.19 -13.44
N ALA A 83 -6.72 11.10 -12.12
CA ALA A 83 -7.01 12.20 -11.21
C ALA A 83 -6.20 13.46 -11.54
N TYR A 84 -4.90 13.34 -11.85
CA TYR A 84 -4.09 14.48 -12.28
C TYR A 84 -4.61 15.13 -13.57
N ARG A 85 -4.91 14.33 -14.60
CA ARG A 85 -5.40 14.83 -15.89
C ARG A 85 -6.77 15.53 -15.77
N GLU A 86 -7.59 15.07 -14.84
CA GLU A 86 -8.92 15.64 -14.57
C GLU A 86 -8.89 16.79 -13.54
N GLY A 87 -7.74 17.07 -12.92
CA GLY A 87 -7.63 18.03 -11.82
C GLY A 87 -8.43 17.63 -10.57
N ALA A 88 -8.66 16.34 -10.36
CA ALA A 88 -9.49 15.83 -9.30
C ALA A 88 -8.78 15.86 -7.95
N LEU A 89 -9.31 16.64 -7.01
CA LEU A 89 -8.90 16.69 -5.62
C LEU A 89 -10.13 16.60 -4.69
N PRO A 90 -10.04 15.90 -3.53
CA PRO A 90 -8.91 15.05 -3.12
C PRO A 90 -8.69 13.87 -4.08
N PHE A 91 -7.50 13.26 -4.05
CA PHE A 91 -7.25 12.06 -4.82
C PHE A 91 -8.19 10.93 -4.35
N PRO A 92 -8.72 10.12 -5.27
CA PRO A 92 -9.61 9.02 -4.91
C PRO A 92 -8.86 7.91 -4.16
N ASP A 93 -9.59 7.19 -3.30
CA ASP A 93 -9.06 6.00 -2.60
C ASP A 93 -8.55 4.96 -3.61
N GLY A 94 -7.43 4.33 -3.27
CA GLY A 94 -6.66 3.47 -4.18
C GLY A 94 -5.62 4.20 -5.03
N THR A 95 -5.55 5.54 -4.94
CA THR A 95 -4.45 6.30 -5.56
C THR A 95 -3.12 5.90 -4.92
N VAL A 96 -2.11 5.65 -5.75
CA VAL A 96 -0.75 5.41 -5.29
C VAL A 96 0.24 6.25 -6.09
N LEU A 97 1.12 6.94 -5.37
CA LEU A 97 2.27 7.63 -5.94
C LEU A 97 3.55 6.95 -5.46
N ALA A 98 4.47 6.70 -6.38
CA ALA A 98 5.78 6.12 -6.10
C ALA A 98 6.87 7.15 -6.44
N LYS A 99 7.65 7.59 -5.46
CA LYS A 99 8.81 8.46 -5.65
C LYS A 99 10.07 7.59 -5.70
N LEU A 100 10.73 7.60 -6.85
CA LEU A 100 12.04 7.01 -7.07
C LEU A 100 13.11 8.07 -6.79
N ALA A 101 14.19 7.71 -6.11
CA ALA A 101 15.28 8.61 -5.80
C ALA A 101 16.65 7.96 -6.09
N TRP A 102 17.55 8.75 -6.66
CA TRP A 102 18.93 8.39 -6.95
C TRP A 102 19.84 9.54 -6.61
N LYS A 103 21.08 9.26 -6.23
CA LYS A 103 22.14 10.27 -6.24
C LYS A 103 22.28 10.84 -7.65
N ARG A 104 22.43 12.16 -7.73
CA ARG A 104 22.73 12.82 -8.99
C ARG A 104 24.15 12.46 -9.44
N ALA A 105 24.33 12.07 -10.70
CA ALA A 105 25.63 11.80 -11.29
C ALA A 105 25.83 12.64 -12.55
N GLN A 106 27.06 13.09 -12.78
CA GLN A 106 27.44 13.73 -14.04
C GLN A 106 27.40 12.68 -15.17
N SER A 107 26.75 12.99 -16.30
CA SER A 107 26.76 12.09 -17.45
C SER A 107 28.18 11.94 -18.00
N SER A 108 28.62 10.69 -18.18
CA SER A 108 29.89 10.36 -18.84
C SER A 108 29.83 10.52 -20.36
N GLU A 109 28.62 10.54 -20.92
CA GLU A 109 28.39 10.60 -22.37
C GLU A 109 28.07 12.02 -22.85
N PHE A 110 27.57 12.88 -21.95
CA PHE A 110 27.19 14.25 -22.30
C PHE A 110 27.38 15.21 -21.12
N SER A 111 28.52 15.91 -21.11
CA SER A 111 28.94 16.79 -19.99
C SER A 111 27.92 17.86 -19.54
N PRO A 112 27.00 18.38 -20.38
CA PRO A 112 25.98 19.30 -19.89
C PRO A 112 24.85 18.66 -19.05
N ALA A 113 24.72 17.32 -19.03
CA ALA A 113 23.59 16.64 -18.40
C ALA A 113 23.95 15.89 -17.11
N TYR A 114 22.99 15.85 -16.18
CA TYR A 114 23.00 14.95 -15.03
C TYR A 114 22.06 13.77 -15.25
N VAL A 115 22.44 12.61 -14.73
CA VAL A 115 21.72 11.35 -14.85
C VAL A 115 21.57 10.66 -13.49
N PRO A 116 20.60 9.73 -13.34
CA PRO A 116 20.49 8.90 -12.15
C PRO A 116 21.77 8.09 -11.91
N GLY A 117 22.35 8.22 -10.72
CA GLY A 117 23.44 7.39 -10.22
C GLY A 117 22.92 6.27 -9.30
N ALA A 118 23.58 6.08 -8.16
CA ALA A 118 23.18 5.08 -7.17
C ALA A 118 21.75 5.34 -6.66
N ALA A 119 20.90 4.30 -6.65
CA ALA A 119 19.57 4.39 -6.06
C ALA A 119 19.69 4.62 -4.55
N THR A 120 18.83 5.47 -4.00
CA THR A 120 18.84 5.78 -2.55
C THR A 120 17.59 5.27 -1.87
N THR A 121 16.41 5.68 -2.37
CA THR A 121 15.13 5.26 -1.82
C THR A 121 14.08 5.06 -2.89
N VAL A 122 13.12 4.21 -2.53
CA VAL A 122 11.79 4.22 -3.16
C VAL A 122 10.78 4.55 -2.06
N GLN A 123 9.91 5.50 -2.33
CA GLN A 123 8.91 5.97 -1.37
C GLN A 123 7.52 5.88 -1.98
N PHE A 124 6.53 5.58 -1.17
CA PHE A 124 5.14 5.44 -1.58
C PHE A 124 4.24 6.28 -0.69
N MET A 125 3.19 6.82 -1.29
CA MET A 125 2.00 7.26 -0.57
C MET A 125 0.76 6.62 -1.19
N VAL A 126 -0.10 6.07 -0.33
CA VAL A 126 -1.30 5.31 -0.70
C VAL A 126 -2.52 6.01 -0.11
N LYS A 127 -3.51 6.31 -0.95
CA LYS A 127 -4.78 6.91 -0.52
C LYS A 127 -5.75 5.83 -0.07
N ASP A 128 -6.17 5.91 1.18
CA ASP A 128 -7.30 5.16 1.75
C ASP A 128 -7.86 6.00 2.90
N SER A 129 -8.96 6.72 2.61
CA SER A 129 -9.60 7.66 3.50
C SER A 129 -10.05 7.04 4.84
N LYS A 130 -10.36 5.74 4.84
CA LYS A 130 -10.80 5.02 6.04
C LYS A 130 -9.61 4.53 6.84
N LYS A 131 -8.64 3.88 6.19
CA LYS A 131 -7.46 3.31 6.85
C LYS A 131 -6.54 4.39 7.42
N TYR A 132 -6.45 5.53 6.74
CA TYR A 132 -5.51 6.61 7.05
C TYR A 132 -6.23 7.91 7.47
N ALA A 133 -7.34 7.79 8.20
CA ALA A 133 -8.18 8.93 8.58
C ALA A 133 -7.41 10.02 9.36
N SER A 134 -6.44 9.64 10.20
CA SER A 134 -5.62 10.58 11.00
C SER A 134 -4.58 11.36 10.18
N THR A 135 -4.31 10.94 8.95
CA THR A 135 -3.29 11.52 8.07
C THR A 135 -3.88 12.03 6.76
N GLY A 136 -5.12 12.51 6.80
CA GLY A 136 -5.79 13.08 5.61
C GLY A 136 -6.06 12.03 4.52
N GLY A 137 -6.15 10.75 4.90
CA GLY A 137 -6.36 9.63 3.99
C GLY A 137 -5.09 9.07 3.36
N TRP A 138 -3.89 9.46 3.81
CA TRP A 138 -2.62 8.99 3.22
C TRP A 138 -1.78 8.13 4.15
N GLY A 139 -1.43 6.92 3.70
CA GLY A 139 -0.39 6.09 4.30
C GLY A 139 0.94 6.27 3.59
N PHE A 140 2.05 6.16 4.32
CA PHE A 140 3.39 6.41 3.77
C PHE A 140 4.30 5.19 3.93
N GLY A 141 5.19 4.98 2.97
CA GLY A 141 6.25 3.99 3.04
C GLY A 141 7.54 4.51 2.44
N ARG A 142 8.66 4.37 3.15
CA ARG A 142 10.01 4.69 2.69
C ARG A 142 10.85 3.44 2.75
N PHE A 143 11.49 3.10 1.64
CA PHE A 143 12.24 1.86 1.48
C PHE A 143 13.67 2.14 1.00
N ILE A 144 14.62 1.45 1.63
CA ILE A 144 16.04 1.41 1.24
C ILE A 144 16.36 -0.05 0.92
N ASP A 145 16.84 -0.32 -0.28
CA ASP A 145 17.16 -1.67 -0.76
C ASP A 145 16.04 -2.70 -0.52
N GLY A 146 14.79 -2.26 -0.76
CA GLY A 146 13.59 -3.08 -0.61
C GLY A 146 13.10 -3.28 0.82
N LYS A 147 13.78 -2.72 1.83
CA LYS A 147 13.41 -2.83 3.25
C LYS A 147 12.82 -1.53 3.77
N PRO A 148 11.79 -1.58 4.64
CA PRO A 148 11.23 -0.37 5.21
C PRO A 148 12.26 0.35 6.08
N ALA A 149 12.28 1.67 5.99
CA ALA A 149 12.94 2.53 6.95
C ALA A 149 12.30 2.41 8.35
N ASP A 150 13.01 2.90 9.37
CA ASP A 150 12.54 2.85 10.76
C ASP A 150 11.28 3.69 11.02
N GLU A 151 10.69 3.46 12.19
CA GLU A 151 9.48 4.15 12.63
C GLU A 151 9.70 5.66 12.76
N ALA A 152 10.85 6.09 13.29
CA ALA A 152 11.15 7.50 13.52
C ALA A 152 11.11 8.30 12.20
N GLN A 153 11.65 7.75 11.12
CA GLN A 153 11.57 8.36 9.80
C GLN A 153 10.12 8.44 9.30
N HIS A 154 9.32 7.38 9.48
CA HIS A 154 7.93 7.35 9.03
C HIS A 154 7.01 8.31 9.81
N GLN A 155 7.26 8.54 11.11
CA GLN A 155 6.52 9.51 11.92
C GLN A 155 6.57 10.94 11.34
N THR A 156 7.63 11.27 10.59
CA THR A 156 7.80 12.62 10.04
C THR A 156 7.00 12.89 8.77
N CYS A 157 6.55 11.84 8.06
CA CYS A 157 6.01 11.96 6.70
C CYS A 157 4.78 12.87 6.64
N PHE A 158 3.74 12.57 7.42
CA PHE A 158 2.50 13.32 7.33
C PHE A 158 2.66 14.76 7.82
N ALA A 159 3.37 15.00 8.93
CA ALA A 159 3.58 16.35 9.45
C ALA A 159 4.23 17.27 8.41
N CYS A 160 5.24 16.77 7.69
CA CYS A 160 5.90 17.52 6.61
C CYS A 160 4.94 17.81 5.44
N HIS A 161 4.17 16.81 4.99
CA HIS A 161 3.20 16.99 3.92
C HIS A 161 2.05 17.93 4.31
N ALA A 162 1.56 17.84 5.55
CA ALA A 162 0.52 18.72 6.09
C ALA A 162 1.00 20.17 6.21
N ALA A 163 2.24 20.38 6.63
CA ALA A 163 2.80 21.73 6.77
C ALA A 163 2.97 22.45 5.43
N ASN A 164 3.28 21.72 4.36
CA ASN A 164 3.70 22.33 3.10
C ASN A 164 2.65 22.27 1.98
N VAL A 165 1.81 21.23 1.93
CA VAL A 165 0.97 20.94 0.75
C VAL A 165 -0.45 20.48 1.09
N LYS A 166 -0.98 20.90 2.24
CA LYS A 166 -2.36 20.62 2.66
C LYS A 166 -3.40 21.00 1.60
N GLY A 167 -3.24 22.14 0.92
CA GLY A 167 -4.18 22.63 -0.08
C GLY A 167 -4.23 21.84 -1.38
N HIS A 168 -3.35 20.84 -1.55
CA HIS A 168 -3.30 19.98 -2.74
C HIS A 168 -3.35 18.50 -2.32
N ASP A 169 -4.27 18.20 -1.40
CA ASP A 169 -4.46 16.87 -0.83
C ASP A 169 -3.16 16.23 -0.35
N PHE A 170 -2.30 17.03 0.30
CA PHE A 170 -1.02 16.59 0.87
C PHE A 170 0.00 16.07 -0.16
N VAL A 171 -0.14 16.40 -1.45
CA VAL A 171 0.78 15.94 -2.52
C VAL A 171 1.61 17.11 -3.06
N PHE A 172 2.94 16.95 -3.06
CA PHE A 172 3.89 17.94 -3.59
C PHE A 172 3.92 18.00 -5.12
N THR A 173 3.81 16.84 -5.78
CA THR A 173 4.04 16.74 -7.21
C THR A 173 2.84 17.26 -8.00
N ARG A 174 3.11 17.87 -9.15
CA ARG A 174 2.12 18.20 -10.19
C ARG A 174 2.46 17.39 -11.42
N LEU A 175 1.45 17.06 -12.23
CA LEU A 175 1.68 16.41 -13.51
C LEU A 175 2.48 17.35 -14.42
N ALA A 176 3.65 16.90 -14.86
CA ALA A 176 4.40 17.52 -15.94
C ALA A 176 3.76 17.07 -17.27
N PRO A 177 3.30 18.01 -18.11
CA PRO A 177 2.64 17.69 -19.38
C PRO A 177 3.61 17.13 -20.44
#